data_AF-A0A2T4DAT1-F1
#
_entry.id   AF-A0A2T4DAT1-F1
#
_cell.length_a   1.000
_cell.length_b   1.000
_cell.length_c   1.000
_cell.angle_alpha   90.00
_cell.angle_beta   90.00
_cell.angle_gamma   90.00
#
_symmetry.space_group_name_H-M   'P 1'
#
loop_
_entity.id
_entity.type
_entity.pdbx_description
1 polymer ?
#
loop_
_entity_poly.entity_id
_entity_poly.type
_entity_poly.pdbx_seq_one_letter_code
_entity_poly.pdbx_strand_id
1 'polypeptide(L)'
;MKNLFMLLACIVATSAMAQKKKKDQDIQSIKDMCGCYEVEFNFAETFSPDKDYLFHDNYRSGALEYVFPIEQGDDKIVLQHLLIVGDTMIIKHWRQDWLYENRNLYAFHKDNTWNYVKLPKSEV
;
A
#
# COMPACT_ATOMS: atom_id res chain seq x y z
N MET A 1 -46.02 -11.84 -6.93
CA MET A 1 -44.75 -12.26 -7.57
C MET A 1 -44.05 -11.11 -8.32
N LYS A 2 -44.74 -10.34 -9.18
CA LYS A 2 -44.16 -9.21 -9.93
C LYS A 2 -43.54 -8.11 -9.04
N ASN A 3 -44.22 -7.75 -7.95
CA ASN A 3 -43.70 -6.76 -6.98
C ASN A 3 -42.48 -7.26 -6.20
N LEU A 4 -42.39 -8.58 -5.93
CA LEU A 4 -41.25 -9.19 -5.24
C LEU A 4 -40.01 -9.24 -6.16
N PHE A 5 -40.22 -9.56 -7.44
CA PHE A 5 -39.16 -9.51 -8.47
C PHE A 5 -38.62 -8.09 -8.67
N MET A 6 -39.50 -7.09 -8.68
CA MET A 6 -39.12 -5.69 -8.81
C MET A 6 -38.33 -5.20 -7.59
N LEU A 7 -38.74 -5.60 -6.38
CA LEU A 7 -38.00 -5.30 -5.15
C LEU A 7 -36.60 -5.93 -5.15
N LEU A 8 -36.51 -7.21 -5.55
CA LEU A 8 -35.24 -7.92 -5.62
C LEU A 8 -34.30 -7.28 -6.65
N ALA A 9 -34.82 -6.91 -7.83
CA ALA A 9 -34.04 -6.20 -8.84
C ALA A 9 -33.53 -4.84 -8.35
N CYS A 10 -34.35 -4.09 -7.59
CA CYS A 10 -33.91 -2.84 -6.95
C CYS A 10 -32.78 -3.06 -5.94
N ILE A 11 -32.87 -4.11 -5.10
CA ILE A 11 -31.83 -4.42 -4.10
C ILE A 11 -30.51 -4.82 -4.78
N VAL A 12 -30.57 -5.59 -5.88
CA VAL A 12 -29.38 -5.98 -6.65
C VAL A 12 -28.75 -4.78 -7.35
N ALA A 13 -29.55 -3.84 -7.86
CA ALA A 13 -29.03 -2.64 -8.51
C ALA A 13 -28.34 -1.71 -7.50
N THR A 14 -28.90 -1.54 -6.29
CA THR A 14 -28.29 -0.67 -5.27
C THR A 14 -27.00 -1.26 -4.71
N SER A 15 -26.90 -2.58 -4.55
CA SER A 15 -25.67 -3.24 -4.10
C SER A 15 -24.54 -3.13 -5.14
N ALA A 16 -24.84 -3.32 -6.42
CA ALA A 16 -23.85 -3.16 -7.49
C ALA A 16 -23.31 -1.72 -7.59
N MET A 17 -24.19 -0.72 -7.46
CA MET A 17 -23.78 0.69 -7.44
C MET A 17 -22.94 1.04 -6.20
N ALA A 18 -23.24 0.45 -5.05
CA ALA A 18 -22.47 0.65 -3.83
C ALA A 18 -21.05 0.07 -3.96
N GLN A 19 -20.89 -1.11 -4.58
CA GLN A 19 -19.58 -1.71 -4.80
C GLN A 19 -18.72 -0.87 -5.76
N LYS A 20 -19.29 -0.40 -6.88
CA LYS A 20 -18.59 0.49 -7.81
C LYS A 20 -18.08 1.76 -7.12
N LYS A 21 -18.94 2.38 -6.29
CA LYS A 21 -18.57 3.59 -5.54
C LYS A 21 -17.39 3.35 -4.59
N LYS A 22 -17.35 2.21 -3.90
CA LYS A 22 -16.22 1.85 -3.03
C LYS A 22 -14.92 1.71 -3.82
N LYS A 23 -14.95 0.98 -4.94
CA LYS A 23 -13.77 0.83 -5.80
C LYS A 23 -13.23 2.18 -6.31
N ASP A 24 -14.13 3.07 -6.75
CA ASP A 24 -13.73 4.41 -7.20
C ASP A 24 -13.08 5.22 -6.05
N GLN A 25 -13.56 5.05 -4.81
CA GLN A 25 -12.96 5.66 -3.62
C GLN A 25 -11.58 5.07 -3.29
N ASP A 26 -11.41 3.73 -3.38
CA ASP A 26 -10.12 3.08 -3.16
C ASP A 26 -9.08 3.58 -4.17
N ILE A 27 -9.45 3.65 -5.46
CA ILE A 27 -8.60 4.20 -6.52
C ILE A 27 -8.19 5.65 -6.19
N GLN A 28 -9.13 6.47 -5.73
CA GLN A 28 -8.84 7.85 -5.35
C GLN A 28 -7.88 7.90 -4.16
N SER A 29 -8.10 7.10 -3.12
CA SER A 29 -7.21 7.05 -1.95
C SER A 29 -5.79 6.62 -2.30
N ILE A 30 -5.61 5.65 -3.21
CA ILE A 30 -4.28 5.27 -3.70
C ILE A 30 -3.63 6.40 -4.49
N LYS A 31 -4.40 7.13 -5.32
CA LYS A 31 -3.87 8.29 -6.06
C LYS A 31 -3.51 9.45 -5.13
N ASP A 32 -4.23 9.63 -4.04
CA ASP A 32 -3.95 10.66 -3.03
C ASP A 32 -2.64 10.39 -2.25
N MET A 33 -2.04 9.21 -2.39
CA MET A 33 -0.67 8.92 -1.92
C MET A 33 0.41 9.52 -2.83
N CYS A 34 0.06 10.04 -4.01
CA CYS A 34 1.02 10.71 -4.88
C CYS A 34 1.32 12.12 -4.38
N GLY A 35 2.58 12.52 -4.43
CA GLY A 35 3.00 13.83 -3.94
C GLY A 35 4.46 13.87 -3.52
N CYS A 36 4.85 15.00 -2.94
CA CYS A 36 6.14 15.18 -2.28
C CYS A 36 5.91 15.25 -0.77
N TYR A 37 6.64 14.43 -0.01
CA TYR A 37 6.51 14.33 1.44
C TYR A 37 7.85 14.62 2.10
N GLU A 38 7.81 15.28 3.25
CA GLU A 38 8.95 15.37 4.16
C GLU A 38 8.92 14.16 5.09
N VAL A 39 10.02 13.41 5.10
CA VAL A 39 10.18 12.21 5.94
C VAL A 39 11.20 12.53 7.03
N GLU A 40 10.81 12.42 8.29
CA GLU A 40 11.70 12.56 9.45
C GLU A 40 12.09 11.17 9.98
N PHE A 41 13.38 10.96 10.20
CA PHE A 41 13.92 9.78 10.86
C PHE A 41 14.38 10.15 12.26
N ASN A 42 13.87 9.44 13.26
CA ASN A 42 14.29 9.57 14.65
C ASN A 42 15.12 8.35 15.04
N PHE A 43 16.44 8.54 15.21
CA PHE A 43 17.36 7.47 15.54
C PHE A 43 17.63 7.41 17.04
N ALA A 44 17.44 6.22 17.61
CA ALA A 44 17.76 5.90 18.98
C ALA A 44 18.26 4.46 19.07
N GLU A 45 19.45 4.29 19.65
CA GLU A 45 19.99 2.97 19.95
C GLU A 45 19.42 2.50 21.30
N THR A 46 18.89 1.27 21.36
CA THR A 46 18.08 0.82 22.50
C THR A 46 18.70 -0.32 23.31
N PHE A 47 19.49 -1.18 22.67
CA PHE A 47 20.18 -2.28 23.33
C PHE A 47 21.42 -2.70 22.54
N SER A 48 22.41 -3.24 23.25
CA SER A 48 23.60 -3.88 22.66
C SER A 48 23.89 -5.20 23.38
N PRO A 49 24.27 -6.27 22.64
CA PRO A 49 24.76 -7.49 23.26
C PRO A 49 26.16 -7.34 23.86
N ASP A 50 26.91 -6.33 23.43
CA ASP A 50 28.20 -5.97 23.99
C ASP A 50 27.99 -5.08 25.22
N LYS A 51 28.57 -5.49 26.35
CA LYS A 51 28.44 -4.79 27.64
C LYS A 51 29.22 -3.50 27.71
N ASP A 52 30.27 -3.37 26.90
CA ASP A 52 31.16 -2.21 26.90
C ASP A 52 30.79 -1.21 25.79
N TYR A 53 29.69 -1.48 25.06
CA TYR A 53 29.22 -0.60 24.00
C TYR A 53 28.72 0.74 24.56
N LEU A 54 29.26 1.83 24.01
CA LEU A 54 28.81 3.18 24.29
C LEU A 54 27.82 3.60 23.21
N PHE A 55 26.58 3.82 23.62
CA PHE A 55 25.52 4.28 22.72
C PHE A 55 25.82 5.66 22.16
N HIS A 56 25.46 5.86 20.89
CA HIS A 56 25.45 7.18 20.28
C HIS A 56 24.29 8.03 20.81
N ASP A 57 24.48 9.35 20.80
CA ASP A 57 23.40 10.28 21.11
C ASP A 57 22.25 10.13 20.11
N ASN A 58 21.02 10.20 20.61
CA ASN A 58 19.84 10.22 19.77
C ASN A 58 19.89 11.43 18.83
N TYR A 59 19.56 11.21 17.57
CA TYR A 59 19.57 12.28 16.57
C TYR A 59 18.41 12.15 15.59
N ARG A 60 18.15 13.24 14.88
CA ARG A 60 17.17 13.31 13.80
C ARG A 60 17.84 13.50 12.47
N SER A 61 17.28 12.91 11.44
CA SER A 61 17.60 13.25 10.05
C SER A 61 16.33 13.32 9.23
N GLY A 62 16.43 13.76 7.98
CA GLY A 62 15.29 13.89 7.09
C GLY A 62 15.60 13.53 5.65
N ALA A 63 14.54 13.32 4.88
CA ALA A 63 14.53 13.08 3.46
C ALA A 63 13.27 13.68 2.82
N LEU A 64 13.28 13.80 1.50
CA LEU A 64 12.07 14.01 0.70
C LEU A 64 11.67 12.68 0.06
N GLU A 65 10.41 12.33 0.12
CA GLU A 65 9.85 11.22 -0.65
C GLU A 65 8.97 11.77 -1.77
N TYR A 66 9.32 11.42 -3.01
CA TYR A 66 8.51 11.73 -4.18
C TYR A 66 7.79 10.46 -4.66
N VAL A 67 6.46 10.53 -4.69
CA VAL A 67 5.57 9.44 -5.09
C VAL A 67 4.80 9.83 -6.32
N PHE A 68 4.89 9.04 -7.38
CA PHE A 68 4.20 9.31 -8.64
C PHE A 68 3.72 8.02 -9.32
N PRO A 69 2.61 8.08 -10.08
CA PRO A 69 2.08 6.90 -10.76
C PRO A 69 2.93 6.55 -11.99
N ILE A 70 3.22 5.26 -12.15
CA ILE A 70 3.88 4.70 -13.35
C ILE A 70 2.98 3.75 -14.15
N GLU A 71 1.86 3.31 -13.57
CA GLU A 71 0.80 2.57 -14.26
C GLU A 71 -0.56 2.95 -13.65
N GLN A 72 -1.57 3.15 -14.50
CA GLN A 72 -2.93 3.47 -14.09
C GLN A 72 -3.93 2.70 -14.95
N GLY A 73 -4.64 1.74 -14.35
CA GLY A 73 -5.73 1.00 -14.96
C GLY A 73 -6.86 0.76 -13.95
N ASP A 74 -7.96 0.18 -14.41
CA ASP A 74 -9.17 0.04 -13.61
C ASP A 74 -9.01 -0.91 -12.42
N ASP A 75 -8.18 -1.96 -12.55
CA ASP A 75 -7.94 -2.97 -11.51
C ASP A 75 -6.50 -2.94 -10.99
N LYS A 76 -5.67 -2.00 -11.47
CA LYS A 76 -4.25 -1.95 -11.14
C LYS A 76 -3.71 -0.53 -11.16
N ILE A 77 -3.02 -0.15 -10.10
CA ILE A 77 -2.28 1.11 -10.01
C ILE A 77 -0.88 0.77 -9.52
N VAL A 78 0.13 1.38 -10.13
CA VAL A 78 1.53 1.22 -9.72
C VAL A 78 2.10 2.58 -9.41
N LEU A 79 2.63 2.74 -8.20
CA LEU A 79 3.32 3.94 -7.76
C LEU A 79 4.83 3.68 -7.68
N GLN A 80 5.60 4.67 -8.12
CA GLN A 80 7.04 4.74 -7.91
C GLN A 80 7.32 5.69 -6.77
N HIS A 81 8.06 5.21 -5.78
CA HIS A 81 8.53 5.98 -4.65
C HIS A 81 10.03 6.21 -4.79
N LEU A 82 10.47 7.46 -4.63
CA LEU A 82 11.87 7.86 -4.61
C LEU A 82 12.16 8.57 -3.29
N LEU A 83 13.08 8.02 -2.50
CA LEU A 83 13.56 8.63 -1.27
C LEU A 83 14.86 9.37 -1.55
N ILE A 84 14.84 10.68 -1.34
CA ILE A 84 15.89 11.63 -1.69
C ILE A 84 16.44 12.26 -0.41
N VAL A 85 17.75 12.23 -0.23
CA VAL A 85 18.42 12.92 0.88
C VAL A 85 19.31 14.04 0.36
N GLY A 86 19.40 15.13 1.14
CA GLY A 86 19.92 16.39 0.64
C GLY A 86 19.08 16.87 -0.55
N ASP A 87 19.74 17.50 -1.53
CA ASP A 87 19.03 18.13 -2.65
C ASP A 87 18.95 17.25 -3.91
N THR A 88 19.80 16.21 -4.02
CA THR A 88 20.00 15.51 -5.31
C THR A 88 20.16 14.00 -5.22
N MET A 89 20.36 13.41 -4.03
CA MET A 89 20.76 12.01 -3.93
C MET A 89 19.57 11.09 -3.64
N ILE A 90 19.18 10.29 -4.63
CA ILE A 90 18.22 9.19 -4.44
C ILE A 90 18.94 8.04 -3.72
N ILE A 91 18.53 7.74 -2.49
CA ILE A 91 19.11 6.63 -1.70
C ILE A 91 18.28 5.36 -1.74
N LYS A 92 16.98 5.48 -2.04
CA LYS A 92 16.08 4.34 -2.20
C LYS A 92 15.07 4.63 -3.29
N HIS A 93 14.72 3.59 -4.02
CA HIS A 93 13.57 3.58 -4.92
C HIS A 93 12.80 2.28 -4.70
N TRP A 94 11.48 2.36 -4.60
CA TRP A 94 10.65 1.18 -4.44
C TRP A 94 9.33 1.35 -5.18
N ARG A 95 8.73 0.21 -5.53
CA ARG A 95 7.52 0.13 -6.34
C ARG A 95 6.38 -0.37 -5.46
N GLN A 96 5.25 0.30 -5.51
CA GLN A 96 4.01 -0.10 -4.84
C GLN A 96 2.98 -0.54 -5.88
N ASP A 97 2.58 -1.80 -5.82
CA ASP A 97 1.52 -2.35 -6.68
C ASP A 97 0.23 -2.46 -5.89
N TRP A 98 -0.80 -1.73 -6.33
CA TRP A 98 -2.17 -1.95 -5.91
C TRP A 98 -2.90 -2.74 -6.98
N LEU A 99 -3.54 -3.84 -6.57
CA LEU A 99 -4.33 -4.72 -7.40
C LEU A 99 -5.70 -4.88 -6.74
N TYR A 100 -6.77 -4.54 -7.47
CA TYR A 100 -8.13 -4.62 -6.95
C TYR A 100 -8.50 -6.09 -6.64
N GLU A 101 -8.95 -6.35 -5.41
CA GLU A 101 -9.36 -7.68 -4.93
C GLU A 101 -8.36 -8.81 -5.30
N ASN A 102 -7.05 -8.57 -5.13
CA ASN A 102 -6.02 -9.54 -5.52
C ASN A 102 -6.14 -10.87 -4.75
N ARG A 103 -6.24 -11.97 -5.50
CA ARG A 103 -6.37 -13.32 -4.95
C ARG A 103 -5.07 -14.12 -4.99
N ASN A 104 -4.03 -13.63 -5.66
CA ASN A 104 -2.78 -14.34 -5.85
C ASN A 104 -1.73 -13.73 -4.93
N LEU A 105 -1.40 -14.44 -3.85
CA LEU A 105 -0.54 -13.94 -2.78
C LEU A 105 0.73 -14.77 -2.66
N TYR A 106 1.82 -14.11 -2.26
CA TYR A 106 3.03 -14.77 -1.76
C TYR A 106 3.04 -14.63 -0.23
N ALA A 107 2.55 -15.66 0.45
CA ALA A 107 2.52 -15.68 1.91
C ALA A 107 3.89 -16.07 2.45
N PHE A 108 4.45 -15.26 3.34
CA PHE A 108 5.69 -15.60 4.03
C PHE A 108 5.51 -16.92 4.78
N HIS A 109 6.53 -17.78 4.68
CA HIS A 109 6.54 -19.07 5.34
C HIS A 109 7.63 -19.10 6.42
N LYS A 110 8.87 -19.45 6.05
CA LYS A 110 10.05 -19.45 6.94
C LYS A 110 11.33 -19.45 6.12
N ASP A 111 12.50 -19.31 6.75
CA ASP A 111 13.80 -19.48 6.09
C ASP A 111 13.96 -18.64 4.80
N ASN A 112 13.41 -17.42 4.80
CA ASN A 112 13.31 -16.57 3.61
C ASN A 112 12.65 -17.28 2.42
N THR A 113 11.52 -17.96 2.67
CA THR A 113 10.70 -18.60 1.64
C THR A 113 9.26 -18.10 1.68
N TRP A 114 8.60 -18.16 0.52
CA TRP A 114 7.23 -17.72 0.31
C TRP A 114 6.45 -18.80 -0.43
N ASN A 115 5.24 -19.08 0.04
CA ASN A 115 4.32 -19.98 -0.63
C ASN A 115 3.35 -19.18 -1.49
N TYR A 116 3.12 -19.65 -2.71
CA TYR A 116 2.06 -19.11 -3.55
C TYR A 116 0.71 -19.61 -3.03
N VAL A 117 -0.20 -18.67 -2.75
CA VAL A 117 -1.55 -18.95 -2.26
C VAL A 117 -2.56 -18.26 -3.17
N LYS A 118 -3.58 -19.01 -3.60
CA LYS A 118 -4.70 -18.46 -4.36
C LYS A 118 -5.96 -18.47 -3.50
N LEU A 119 -6.42 -17.29 -3.09
CA LEU A 119 -7.62 -17.13 -2.27
C LEU A 119 -8.90 -17.42 -3.08
N PRO A 120 -9.97 -17.94 -2.44
CA PRO A 120 -11.29 -17.97 -3.04
C PRO A 120 -11.87 -16.56 -3.17
N LYS A 121 -12.85 -16.37 -4.06
CA LYS A 121 -13.46 -15.05 -4.29
C LYS A 121 -14.22 -14.53 -3.05
N SER A 122 -14.68 -15.42 -2.17
CA SER A 122 -15.39 -15.05 -0.94
C SER A 122 -14.50 -14.40 0.13
N GLU A 123 -13.18 -14.43 -0.05
CA GLU A 123 -12.20 -13.91 0.90
C GLU A 123 -11.54 -12.59 0.43
N VAL A 124 -12.03 -12.01 -0.67
CA VAL A 124 -11.58 -10.71 -1.19
C VAL A 124 -12.75 -9.78 -1.43
#